data_AF-A0AAN9Z7W5-F1
#
_entry.id   AF-A0AAN9Z7W5-F1
#
_cell.length_a   1.000
_cell.length_b   1.000
_cell.length_c   1.000
_cell.angle_alpha   90.00
_cell.angle_beta   90.00
_cell.angle_gamma   90.00
#
_symmetry.space_group_name_H-M   'P 1'
#
loop_
_entity.id
_entity.type
_entity.pdbx_description
1 polymer ?
#
loop_
_entity_poly.entity_id
_entity_poly.type
_entity_poly.pdbx_seq_one_letter_code
_entity_poly.pdbx_strand_id
1 'polypeptide(L)'
;MAASSERLRFSNAEELILLREAVSINPFQHPDQWSTLAENVGRGTNKAFSRRTVKNHLIGMLKKWNTAERGNRGRSGVEPPLTEFTILLQELSDLYTSFPETGRVAVRNVERRLGEEAREEAVNFLRRAQFEGGEEESTTNEVPIEVILSTPQIEDTVNAEVIQTENGNETEVQNAAVVTPNFSFARRRKVNDSLRLVEERENARIQLEKKKIKLEEEKLGFEREKFEFEKQERERKLKIEEAKLEIELLERRQALRINECHVNMLQSQMKVIEQLLKRSN
;
A
#
# COMPACT_ATOMS: atom_id res chain seq x y z
N MET A 1 -27.34 -20.65 -35.11
CA MET A 1 -26.17 -21.41 -34.63
C MET A 1 -25.67 -20.76 -33.36
N ALA A 2 -25.92 -21.36 -32.21
CA ALA A 2 -25.46 -20.83 -30.93
C ALA A 2 -23.96 -21.15 -30.80
N ALA A 3 -23.12 -20.13 -30.97
CA ALA A 3 -21.70 -20.26 -30.68
C ALA A 3 -21.56 -20.59 -29.18
N SER A 4 -20.96 -21.74 -28.88
CA SER A 4 -20.56 -22.10 -27.53
C SER A 4 -19.73 -20.96 -26.95
N SER A 5 -20.25 -20.31 -25.90
CA SER A 5 -19.57 -19.20 -25.21
C SER A 5 -18.36 -19.74 -24.46
N GLU A 6 -17.27 -19.96 -25.17
CA GLU A 6 -15.99 -20.31 -24.59
C GLU A 6 -15.56 -19.16 -23.66
N ARG A 7 -15.23 -19.51 -22.42
CA ARG A 7 -14.89 -18.53 -21.39
C ARG A 7 -13.66 -17.74 -21.84
N LEU A 8 -13.82 -16.45 -22.10
CA LEU A 8 -12.71 -15.59 -22.47
C LEU A 8 -11.63 -15.62 -21.39
N ARG A 9 -10.42 -16.01 -21.80
CA ARG A 9 -9.19 -15.99 -21.00
C ARG A 9 -8.17 -15.13 -21.71
N PHE A 10 -7.35 -14.45 -20.91
CA PHE A 10 -6.19 -13.72 -21.40
C PHE A 10 -5.07 -14.70 -21.73
N SER A 11 -4.50 -14.57 -22.93
CA SER A 11 -3.23 -15.16 -23.33
C SER A 11 -2.08 -14.22 -22.98
N ASN A 12 -0.84 -14.72 -22.88
CA ASN A 12 0.34 -13.89 -22.60
C ASN A 12 0.51 -12.72 -23.58
N ALA A 13 0.19 -12.93 -24.86
CA ALA A 13 0.24 -11.88 -25.88
C ALA A 13 -0.82 -10.79 -25.62
N GLU A 14 -1.99 -11.18 -25.12
CA GLU A 14 -3.10 -10.28 -24.80
C GLU A 14 -2.83 -9.50 -23.50
N GLU A 15 -2.15 -10.13 -22.54
CA GLU A 15 -1.68 -9.46 -21.33
C GLU A 15 -0.64 -8.38 -21.65
N LEU A 16 0.25 -8.63 -22.61
CA LEU A 16 1.22 -7.65 -23.06
C LEU A 16 0.54 -6.43 -23.72
N ILE A 17 -0.47 -6.67 -24.57
CA ILE A 17 -1.30 -5.60 -25.15
C ILE A 17 -2.01 -4.82 -24.04
N LEU A 18 -2.63 -5.52 -23.09
CA LEU A 18 -3.28 -4.91 -21.93
C LEU A 18 -2.33 -4.01 -21.14
N LEU A 19 -1.11 -4.47 -20.87
CA LEU A 19 -0.12 -3.71 -20.12
C LEU A 19 0.31 -2.45 -20.87
N ARG A 20 0.63 -2.56 -22.17
CA ARG A 20 1.00 -1.41 -23.01
C ARG A 20 -0.09 -0.34 -23.03
N GLU A 21 -1.34 -0.74 -23.26
CA GLU A 21 -2.48 0.18 -23.28
C GLU A 21 -2.77 0.76 -21.90
N ALA A 22 -2.58 -0.02 -20.82
CA ALA A 22 -2.81 0.48 -19.48
C ALA A 22 -1.74 1.50 -19.04
N VAL A 23 -0.48 1.34 -19.46
CA VAL A 23 0.57 2.34 -19.22
C VAL A 23 0.29 3.62 -20.00
N SER A 24 -0.13 3.53 -21.26
CA SER A 24 -0.37 4.71 -22.11
C SER A 24 -1.56 5.54 -21.67
N ILE A 25 -2.66 4.90 -21.26
CA ILE A 25 -3.90 5.58 -20.84
C ILE A 25 -3.86 5.95 -19.35
N ASN A 26 -3.16 5.17 -18.54
CA ASN A 26 -3.11 5.27 -17.07
C ASN A 26 -4.51 5.30 -16.41
N PRO A 27 -5.25 4.19 -16.39
CA PRO A 27 -6.63 4.14 -15.90
C PRO A 27 -6.78 4.35 -14.38
N PHE A 28 -5.67 4.45 -13.64
CA PHE A 28 -5.67 4.69 -12.20
C PHE A 28 -5.89 6.16 -11.85
N GLN A 29 -5.57 7.07 -12.77
CA GLN A 29 -5.74 8.51 -12.57
C GLN A 29 -7.21 8.93 -12.71
N HIS A 30 -7.92 8.41 -13.71
CA HIS A 30 -9.34 8.73 -13.93
C HIS A 30 -10.20 7.46 -14.10
N PRO A 31 -11.28 7.28 -13.30
CA PRO A 31 -12.16 6.11 -13.38
C PRO A 31 -12.82 5.87 -14.76
N ASP A 32 -12.99 6.92 -15.57
CA ASP A 32 -13.63 6.82 -16.87
C ASP A 32 -12.74 6.17 -17.93
N GLN A 33 -11.42 6.25 -17.74
CA GLN A 33 -10.41 5.68 -18.65
C GLN A 33 -10.45 4.15 -18.72
N TRP A 34 -11.04 3.47 -17.73
CA TRP A 34 -11.24 2.03 -17.76
C TRP A 34 -12.12 1.58 -18.94
N SER A 35 -13.05 2.42 -19.38
CA SER A 35 -13.91 2.12 -20.53
C SER A 35 -13.09 2.17 -21.82
N THR A 36 -12.29 3.22 -22.01
CA THR A 36 -11.38 3.40 -23.15
C THR A 36 -10.35 2.27 -23.22
N LEU A 37 -9.77 1.88 -22.07
CA LEU A 37 -8.82 0.77 -22.01
C LEU A 37 -9.47 -0.54 -22.48
N ALA A 38 -10.70 -0.84 -22.06
CA ALA A 38 -11.38 -2.06 -22.45
C ALA A 38 -11.68 -2.09 -23.96
N GLU A 39 -12.03 -0.95 -24.55
CA GLU A 39 -12.22 -0.83 -26.00
C GLU A 39 -10.92 -1.04 -26.77
N ASN A 40 -9.83 -0.41 -26.36
CA ASN A 40 -8.52 -0.54 -27.02
C ASN A 40 -7.99 -1.98 -26.95
N VAL A 41 -8.08 -2.60 -25.78
CA VAL A 41 -7.70 -4.02 -25.61
C VAL A 41 -8.59 -4.92 -26.46
N GLY A 42 -9.88 -4.61 -26.56
CA GLY A 42 -10.79 -5.36 -27.43
C GLY A 42 -10.42 -5.28 -28.91
N ARG A 43 -10.00 -4.09 -29.37
CA ARG A 43 -9.48 -3.89 -30.74
C ARG A 43 -8.16 -4.62 -30.96
N GLY A 44 -7.24 -4.57 -29.99
CA GLY A 44 -5.91 -5.21 -30.12
C GLY A 44 -5.96 -6.73 -30.04
N THR A 45 -6.93 -7.31 -29.33
CA THR A 45 -7.03 -8.76 -29.09
C THR A 45 -8.12 -9.45 -29.90
N ASN A 46 -8.94 -8.69 -30.64
CA ASN A 46 -10.16 -9.16 -31.31
C ASN A 46 -11.13 -9.89 -30.36
N LYS A 47 -11.11 -9.56 -29.07
CA LYS A 47 -11.93 -10.17 -28.02
C LYS A 47 -12.65 -9.09 -27.23
N ALA A 48 -13.97 -9.22 -27.09
CA ALA A 48 -14.77 -8.27 -26.32
C ALA A 48 -14.66 -8.54 -24.81
N PHE A 49 -13.70 -7.91 -24.15
CA PHE A 49 -13.60 -7.95 -22.69
C PHE A 49 -14.45 -6.84 -22.04
N SER A 50 -15.18 -7.19 -20.98
CA SER A 50 -15.87 -6.16 -20.19
C SER A 50 -14.88 -5.31 -19.41
N ARG A 51 -15.22 -4.04 -19.16
CA ARG A 51 -14.46 -3.13 -18.28
C ARG A 51 -14.09 -3.76 -16.95
N ARG A 52 -15.03 -4.49 -16.34
CA ARG A 52 -14.82 -5.19 -15.07
C ARG A 52 -13.78 -6.31 -15.21
N THR A 53 -13.83 -7.07 -16.29
CA THR A 53 -12.89 -8.17 -16.57
C THR A 53 -11.47 -7.62 -16.72
N VAL A 54 -11.30 -6.57 -17.52
CA VAL A 54 -10.02 -5.90 -17.74
C VAL A 54 -9.44 -5.36 -16.44
N LYS A 55 -10.25 -4.59 -15.68
CA LYS A 55 -9.85 -4.04 -14.38
C LYS A 55 -9.42 -5.13 -13.39
N ASN A 56 -10.22 -6.17 -13.25
CA ASN A 56 -9.94 -7.24 -12.31
C ASN A 56 -8.69 -8.04 -12.70
N HIS A 57 -8.49 -8.30 -13.99
CA HIS A 57 -7.33 -9.02 -14.48
C HIS A 57 -6.06 -8.22 -14.22
N LEU A 58 -6.03 -6.94 -14.62
CA LEU A 58 -4.89 -6.05 -14.43
C LEU A 58 -4.50 -5.91 -12.95
N ILE A 59 -5.47 -5.64 -12.08
CA ILE A 59 -5.24 -5.56 -10.63
C ILE A 59 -4.77 -6.91 -10.07
N GLY A 60 -5.31 -8.02 -10.58
CA GLY A 60 -4.88 -9.37 -10.22
C GLY A 60 -3.42 -9.63 -10.56
N MET A 61 -2.97 -9.22 -11.75
CA MET A 61 -1.57 -9.31 -12.17
C MET A 61 -0.66 -8.48 -11.27
N LEU A 62 -1.04 -7.21 -11.02
CA LEU A 62 -0.28 -6.32 -10.14
C LEU A 62 -0.16 -6.85 -8.71
N LYS A 63 -1.21 -7.47 -8.16
CA LYS A 63 -1.17 -8.08 -6.83
C LYS A 63 -0.23 -9.28 -6.78
N LYS A 64 -0.29 -10.16 -7.78
CA LYS A 64 0.63 -11.30 -7.91
C LYS A 64 2.07 -10.83 -8.03
N TRP A 65 2.32 -9.84 -8.89
CA TRP A 65 3.62 -9.21 -9.08
C TRP A 65 4.18 -8.64 -7.77
N ASN A 66 3.42 -7.79 -7.08
CA ASN A 66 3.83 -7.20 -5.82
C ASN A 66 4.10 -8.22 -4.70
N THR A 67 3.39 -9.34 -4.71
CA THR A 67 3.62 -10.43 -3.75
C THR A 67 4.89 -11.20 -4.09
N ALA A 68 5.14 -11.46 -5.38
CA ALA A 68 6.36 -12.08 -5.87
C ALA A 68 7.59 -11.20 -5.60
N GLU A 69 7.50 -9.89 -5.86
CA GLU A 69 8.54 -8.90 -5.56
C GLU A 69 8.93 -8.90 -4.08
N ARG A 70 7.95 -8.86 -3.16
CA ARG A 70 8.25 -8.96 -1.71
C ARG A 70 8.90 -10.28 -1.33
N GLY A 71 8.47 -11.38 -1.95
CA GLY A 71 9.07 -12.69 -1.74
C GLY A 71 10.51 -12.78 -2.24
N ASN A 72 10.79 -12.17 -3.40
CA ASN A 72 12.11 -12.18 -4.04
C ASN A 72 13.11 -11.28 -3.30
N ARG A 73 12.68 -10.08 -2.87
CA ARG A 73 13.50 -9.18 -2.04
C ARG A 73 13.96 -9.83 -0.73
N GLY A 74 13.18 -10.78 -0.20
CA GLY A 74 13.53 -11.53 1.00
C GLY A 74 14.35 -12.81 0.77
N ARG A 75 14.54 -13.27 -0.48
CA ARG A 75 15.09 -14.61 -0.77
C ARG A 75 16.27 -14.69 -1.75
N SER A 76 16.57 -13.69 -2.58
CA SER A 76 17.75 -13.77 -3.47
C SER A 76 18.11 -12.46 -4.16
N GLY A 77 19.42 -12.20 -4.31
CA GLY A 77 20.00 -11.22 -5.24
C GLY A 77 19.96 -11.69 -6.70
N VAL A 78 18.88 -12.38 -7.10
CA VAL A 78 18.65 -12.80 -8.49
C VAL A 78 17.62 -11.83 -9.06
N GLU A 79 18.10 -10.95 -9.93
CA GLU A 79 17.22 -10.04 -10.66
C GLU A 79 16.34 -10.84 -11.63
N PRO A 80 15.02 -10.63 -11.64
CA PRO A 80 14.16 -11.23 -12.65
C PRO A 80 14.61 -10.74 -14.04
N PRO A 81 14.46 -11.58 -15.08
CA PRO A 81 14.84 -11.18 -16.42
C PRO A 81 14.08 -9.90 -16.82
N LEU A 82 14.84 -8.91 -17.31
CA LEU A 82 14.35 -7.65 -17.87
C LEU A 82 13.64 -7.93 -19.20
N THR A 83 12.41 -8.42 -19.10
CA THR A 83 11.52 -8.60 -20.23
C THR A 83 10.61 -7.39 -20.32
N GLU A 84 10.08 -7.10 -21.51
CA GLU A 84 9.10 -6.03 -21.67
C GLU A 84 7.93 -6.14 -20.68
N PHE A 85 7.47 -7.37 -20.42
CA PHE A 85 6.40 -7.65 -19.48
C PHE A 85 6.74 -7.20 -18.05
N THR A 86 7.97 -7.43 -17.58
CA THR A 86 8.39 -7.04 -16.23
C THR A 86 8.62 -5.54 -16.11
N ILE A 87 9.13 -4.88 -17.17
CA ILE A 87 9.25 -3.43 -17.23
C ILE A 87 7.87 -2.77 -17.15
N LEU A 88 6.92 -3.20 -17.98
CA LEU A 88 5.57 -2.65 -17.99
C LEU A 88 4.84 -2.90 -16.66
N LEU A 89 5.01 -4.07 -16.03
CA LEU A 89 4.43 -4.32 -14.71
C LEU A 89 5.03 -3.44 -13.61
N GLN A 90 6.33 -3.15 -13.68
CA GLN A 90 7.00 -2.25 -12.76
C GLN A 90 6.44 -0.83 -12.91
N GLU A 91 6.43 -0.28 -14.13
CA GLU A 91 5.86 1.04 -14.43
C GLU A 91 4.41 1.14 -13.98
N LEU A 92 3.60 0.12 -14.28
CA LEU A 92 2.20 0.10 -13.90
C LEU A 92 1.99 -0.05 -12.38
N SER A 93 2.92 -0.71 -11.68
CA SER A 93 2.91 -0.78 -10.22
C SER A 93 3.25 0.58 -9.59
N ASP A 94 4.18 1.33 -10.19
CA ASP A 94 4.52 2.69 -9.75
C ASP A 94 3.34 3.65 -9.98
N LEU A 95 2.63 3.52 -11.12
CA LEU A 95 1.36 4.22 -11.36
C LEU A 95 0.28 3.80 -10.35
N TYR A 96 0.11 2.51 -10.08
CA TYR A 96 -0.89 2.03 -9.13
C TYR A 96 -0.64 2.52 -7.69
N THR A 97 0.62 2.65 -7.28
CA THR A 97 0.98 3.13 -5.94
C THR A 97 0.90 4.65 -5.80
N SER A 98 1.13 5.40 -6.88
CA SER A 98 1.00 6.87 -6.89
C SER A 98 -0.46 7.35 -6.83
N PHE A 99 -1.42 6.52 -7.23
CA PHE A 99 -2.85 6.80 -7.14
C PHE A 99 -3.56 5.77 -6.24
N PRO A 100 -3.33 5.79 -4.91
CA PRO A 100 -4.03 4.88 -4.02
C PRO A 100 -5.53 5.13 -4.15
N GLU A 101 -6.27 4.11 -4.63
CA GLU A 101 -7.73 4.17 -4.89
C GLU A 101 -8.42 5.05 -3.84
N THR A 102 -8.69 6.29 -4.24
CA THR A 102 -9.31 7.32 -3.42
C THR A 102 -10.71 6.83 -3.07
N GLY A 103 -10.88 6.29 -1.87
CA GLY A 103 -12.19 6.11 -1.24
C GLY A 103 -12.49 4.74 -0.63
N ARG A 104 -11.89 3.61 -1.04
CA ARG A 104 -12.34 2.29 -0.52
C ARG A 104 -11.56 1.79 0.69
N VAL A 105 -10.26 2.07 0.77
CA VAL A 105 -9.46 1.66 1.94
C VAL A 105 -9.80 2.52 3.16
N ALA A 106 -10.12 3.80 2.96
CA ALA A 106 -10.58 4.69 4.02
C ALA A 106 -11.92 4.22 4.60
N VAL A 107 -12.92 3.94 3.76
CA VAL A 107 -14.25 3.51 4.22
C VAL A 107 -14.21 2.18 4.97
N ARG A 108 -13.43 1.19 4.49
CA ARG A 108 -13.30 -0.10 5.18
C ARG A 108 -12.58 -0.02 6.53
N ASN A 109 -11.63 0.91 6.66
CA ASN A 109 -10.94 1.17 7.93
C ASN A 109 -11.80 1.98 8.90
N VAL A 110 -12.65 2.86 8.40
CA VAL A 110 -13.65 3.61 9.19
C VAL A 110 -14.75 2.65 9.67
N GLU A 111 -15.32 1.80 8.80
CA GLU A 111 -16.31 0.78 9.18
C GLU A 111 -15.76 -0.22 10.20
N ARG A 112 -14.50 -0.64 10.05
CA ARG A 112 -13.85 -1.52 11.03
C ARG A 112 -13.67 -0.82 12.38
N ARG A 113 -13.29 0.46 12.39
CA ARG A 113 -13.15 1.27 13.62
C ARG A 113 -14.50 1.50 14.30
N LEU A 114 -15.54 1.89 13.56
CA LEU A 114 -16.89 2.02 14.08
C LEU A 114 -17.42 0.69 14.65
N GLY A 115 -17.12 -0.43 13.99
CA GLY A 115 -17.47 -1.75 14.49
C GLY A 115 -16.70 -2.17 15.75
N GLU A 116 -15.46 -1.71 15.92
CA GLU A 116 -14.64 -1.92 17.12
C GLU A 116 -15.14 -1.05 18.28
N GLU A 117 -15.43 0.22 18.03
CA GLU A 117 -15.97 1.18 19.00
C GLU A 117 -17.36 0.75 19.50
N ALA A 118 -18.27 0.31 18.62
CA ALA A 118 -19.59 -0.19 19.02
C ALA A 118 -19.52 -1.46 19.89
N ARG A 119 -18.54 -2.34 19.64
CA ARG A 119 -18.30 -3.52 20.48
C ARG A 119 -17.73 -3.13 21.84
N GLU A 120 -16.80 -2.19 21.87
CA GLU A 120 -16.20 -1.70 23.11
C GLU A 120 -17.23 -0.94 23.97
N GLU A 121 -18.12 -0.16 23.35
CA GLU A 121 -19.23 0.51 24.00
C GLU A 121 -20.25 -0.50 24.58
N ALA A 122 -20.62 -1.54 23.83
CA ALA A 122 -21.50 -2.59 24.32
C ALA A 122 -20.89 -3.39 25.49
N VAL A 123 -19.58 -3.67 25.44
CA VAL A 123 -18.86 -4.32 26.54
C VAL A 123 -18.79 -3.40 27.76
N ASN A 124 -18.54 -2.11 27.57
CA ASN A 124 -18.53 -1.13 28.66
C ASN A 124 -19.93 -0.94 29.26
N PHE A 125 -20.99 -0.98 28.44
CA PHE A 125 -22.38 -0.95 28.91
C PHE A 125 -22.71 -2.18 29.77
N LEU A 126 -22.37 -3.38 29.31
CA LEU A 126 -22.55 -4.62 30.09
C LEU A 126 -21.73 -4.61 31.39
N ARG A 127 -20.52 -4.04 31.36
CA ARG A 127 -19.66 -3.90 32.53
C ARG A 127 -20.24 -2.91 33.55
N ARG A 128 -20.86 -1.82 33.08
CA ARG A 128 -21.53 -0.81 33.92
C ARG A 128 -22.83 -1.39 34.51
N ALA A 129 -23.61 -2.12 33.72
CA ALA A 129 -24.80 -2.84 34.17
C ALA A 129 -24.50 -3.97 35.18
N GLN A 130 -23.31 -4.56 35.14
CA GLN A 130 -22.86 -5.55 36.14
C GLN A 130 -22.36 -4.93 37.46
N PHE A 131 -22.13 -3.61 37.52
CA PHE A 131 -21.63 -2.92 38.71
C PHE A 131 -22.64 -1.96 39.36
N GLU A 132 -23.66 -1.54 38.63
CA GLU A 132 -24.76 -0.70 39.14
C GLU A 132 -26.05 -1.51 39.30
N GLY A 133 -25.96 -2.55 40.13
CA GLY A 133 -27.14 -3.17 40.76
C GLY A 133 -27.36 -2.55 42.12
N GLY A 134 -27.95 -1.36 42.17
CA GLY A 134 -28.42 -0.74 43.42
C GLY A 134 -28.29 0.79 43.44
N GLU A 135 -29.28 1.47 42.87
CA GLU A 135 -30.16 2.45 43.55
C GLU A 135 -30.95 3.23 42.49
N GLU A 136 -32.27 3.18 42.59
CA GLU A 136 -33.20 4.03 41.84
C GLU A 136 -33.05 5.48 42.32
N GLU A 137 -33.03 6.45 41.41
CA GLU A 137 -33.73 7.70 41.70
C GLU A 137 -34.38 8.29 40.44
N SER A 138 -35.70 8.34 40.52
CA SER A 138 -36.63 9.02 39.65
C SER A 138 -36.37 10.52 39.64
N THR A 139 -36.22 11.14 38.47
CA THR A 139 -36.76 12.48 38.24
C THR A 139 -37.25 12.64 36.81
N THR A 140 -38.55 12.93 36.72
CA THR A 140 -39.32 13.34 35.55
C THR A 140 -38.79 14.64 34.95
N ASN A 141 -38.79 14.76 33.62
CA ASN A 141 -39.22 15.98 32.94
C ASN A 141 -39.63 15.70 31.49
N GLU A 142 -40.74 16.32 31.12
CA GLU A 142 -41.62 16.07 29.99
C GLU A 142 -41.22 16.86 28.70
N VAL A 143 -41.25 16.14 27.54
CA VAL A 143 -42.00 16.48 26.29
C VAL A 143 -41.47 17.63 25.38
N PRO A 144 -41.81 17.75 24.06
CA PRO A 144 -42.06 16.81 22.94
C PRO A 144 -41.18 17.11 21.70
N ILE A 145 -41.24 16.27 20.63
CA ILE A 145 -41.69 16.64 19.26
C ILE A 145 -41.51 15.46 18.30
N GLU A 146 -42.59 15.19 17.56
CA GLU A 146 -42.78 14.22 16.49
C GLU A 146 -41.73 14.31 15.36
N VAL A 147 -41.50 13.20 14.66
CA VAL A 147 -41.61 13.10 13.17
C VAL A 147 -41.30 11.65 12.74
N ILE A 148 -42.39 10.94 12.38
CA ILE A 148 -42.59 10.10 11.18
C ILE A 148 -41.37 9.30 10.67
N LEU A 149 -41.41 7.97 10.78
CA LEU A 149 -41.13 7.12 9.61
C LEU A 149 -41.78 5.74 9.71
N SER A 150 -42.55 5.43 8.68
CA SER A 150 -43.25 4.19 8.40
C SER A 150 -42.35 2.96 8.42
N THR A 151 -42.76 1.92 9.16
CA THR A 151 -42.34 0.54 8.94
C THR A 151 -43.41 -0.19 8.13
N PRO A 152 -43.05 -0.99 7.10
CA PRO A 152 -43.89 -2.08 6.66
C PRO A 152 -43.55 -3.36 7.44
N GLN A 153 -44.60 -4.06 7.82
CA GLN A 153 -44.58 -5.37 8.45
C GLN A 153 -44.04 -6.45 7.52
N ILE A 154 -43.30 -7.41 8.08
CA ILE A 154 -43.25 -8.78 7.59
C ILE A 154 -43.21 -9.71 8.81
N GLU A 155 -44.31 -10.42 9.00
CA GLU A 155 -44.43 -11.64 9.79
C GLU A 155 -43.72 -12.79 9.06
N ASP A 156 -43.00 -13.66 9.79
CA ASP A 156 -43.19 -15.11 9.70
C ASP A 156 -42.22 -15.85 10.64
N THR A 157 -42.82 -16.60 11.59
CA THR A 157 -42.69 -18.06 11.84
C THR A 157 -41.34 -18.76 11.50
N VAL A 158 -40.76 -19.74 12.22
CA VAL A 158 -41.21 -20.74 13.19
C VAL A 158 -39.95 -21.42 13.84
N ASN A 159 -40.16 -22.05 15.00
CA ASN A 159 -39.55 -23.31 15.50
C ASN A 159 -38.08 -23.37 15.98
N ALA A 160 -37.91 -23.69 17.27
CA ALA A 160 -37.39 -25.00 17.70
C ALA A 160 -37.54 -25.23 19.23
N GLU A 161 -38.28 -26.32 19.53
CA GLU A 161 -38.27 -27.27 20.68
C GLU A 161 -37.39 -26.97 21.91
N VAL A 162 -37.95 -26.91 23.13
CA VAL A 162 -38.41 -28.00 24.03
C VAL A 162 -37.27 -28.92 24.50
N ILE A 163 -36.97 -28.87 25.81
CA ILE A 163 -36.83 -30.01 26.74
C ILE A 163 -36.87 -29.45 28.18
N GLN A 164 -37.87 -29.87 28.95
CA GLN A 164 -37.87 -29.90 30.42
C GLN A 164 -37.63 -31.36 30.84
N THR A 165 -36.94 -31.58 31.96
CA THR A 165 -37.35 -32.58 32.95
C THR A 165 -36.76 -32.25 34.31
N GLU A 166 -37.65 -32.30 35.29
CA GLU A 166 -37.51 -32.12 36.73
C GLU A 166 -36.94 -33.38 37.40
N ASN A 167 -36.37 -33.24 38.61
CA ASN A 167 -36.84 -33.94 39.82
C ASN A 167 -35.94 -33.65 41.02
N GLY A 168 -36.58 -33.33 42.15
CA GLY A 168 -35.94 -33.01 43.43
C GLY A 168 -35.74 -34.21 44.35
N ASN A 169 -35.14 -33.93 45.51
CA ASN A 169 -35.47 -34.55 46.80
C ASN A 169 -34.82 -33.73 47.94
N GLU A 170 -35.63 -33.43 48.94
CA GLU A 170 -35.29 -32.79 50.21
C GLU A 170 -34.87 -33.84 51.25
N THR A 171 -33.98 -33.51 52.19
CA THR A 171 -34.21 -33.76 53.65
C THR A 171 -33.27 -32.94 54.56
N GLU A 172 -33.76 -32.77 55.79
CA GLU A 172 -33.49 -31.83 56.89
C GLU A 172 -32.14 -31.84 57.66
N VAL A 173 -31.78 -30.62 58.13
CA VAL A 173 -31.43 -30.13 59.50
C VAL A 173 -30.37 -30.87 60.36
N GLN A 174 -29.32 -30.13 60.81
CA GLN A 174 -29.02 -29.84 62.23
C GLN A 174 -27.71 -29.03 62.46
N ASN A 175 -27.87 -27.92 63.19
CA ASN A 175 -27.05 -27.33 64.28
C ASN A 175 -25.55 -26.95 64.14
N ALA A 176 -25.32 -25.65 64.39
CA ALA A 176 -24.33 -25.05 65.28
C ALA A 176 -22.81 -25.19 64.98
N ALA A 177 -22.19 -24.08 64.55
CA ALA A 177 -21.11 -23.43 65.30
C ALA A 177 -20.69 -22.14 64.57
N VAL A 178 -20.86 -21.01 65.27
CA VAL A 178 -20.25 -19.72 64.90
C VAL A 178 -18.73 -19.88 65.02
N VAL A 179 -18.05 -19.95 63.87
CA VAL A 179 -16.60 -19.79 63.78
C VAL A 179 -16.35 -18.60 62.87
N THR A 180 -16.13 -17.45 63.48
CA THR A 180 -15.58 -16.27 62.80
C THR A 180 -14.23 -16.63 62.18
N PRO A 181 -14.06 -16.58 60.84
CA PRO A 181 -12.74 -16.73 60.24
C PRO A 181 -11.97 -15.42 60.45
N ASN A 182 -10.87 -15.53 61.17
CA ASN A 182 -9.92 -14.46 61.43
C ASN A 182 -9.29 -14.01 60.09
N PHE A 183 -9.74 -12.87 59.55
CA PHE A 183 -9.42 -12.36 58.20
C PHE A 183 -8.10 -11.56 58.12
N SER A 184 -7.06 -11.89 58.89
CA SER A 184 -5.84 -11.05 58.97
C SER A 184 -4.61 -11.54 58.19
N PHE A 185 -4.66 -12.68 57.48
CA PHE A 185 -3.47 -13.18 56.76
C PHE A 185 -3.52 -13.15 55.22
N ALA A 186 -4.63 -12.74 54.61
CA ALA A 186 -4.76 -12.72 53.14
C ALA A 186 -4.32 -11.41 52.45
N ARG A 187 -3.91 -10.37 53.20
CA ARG A 187 -3.55 -9.05 52.61
C ARG A 187 -2.08 -8.87 52.24
N ARG A 188 -1.16 -9.79 52.60
CA ARG A 188 0.29 -9.62 52.29
C ARG A 188 0.78 -10.31 51.02
N ARG A 189 0.00 -11.18 50.35
CA ARG A 189 0.43 -11.83 49.09
C ARG A 189 0.00 -11.09 47.82
N LYS A 190 -1.07 -10.28 47.85
CA LYS A 190 -1.59 -9.57 46.66
C LYS A 190 -0.78 -8.32 46.27
N VAL A 191 -0.01 -7.74 47.19
CA VAL A 191 0.77 -6.51 46.92
C VAL A 191 2.01 -6.79 46.06
N ASN A 192 2.63 -7.98 46.19
CA ASN A 192 3.80 -8.36 45.38
C ASN A 192 3.43 -8.69 43.93
N ASP A 193 2.23 -9.23 43.70
CA ASP A 193 1.75 -9.57 42.35
C ASP A 193 1.35 -8.31 41.56
N SER A 194 0.75 -7.33 42.24
CA SER A 194 0.48 -6.01 41.64
C SER A 194 1.77 -5.24 41.31
N LEU A 195 2.82 -5.37 42.13
CA LEU A 195 4.12 -4.73 41.84
C LEU A 195 4.78 -5.35 40.61
N ARG A 196 4.75 -6.69 40.49
CA ARG A 196 5.26 -7.42 39.33
C ARG A 196 4.54 -7.04 38.03
N LEU A 197 3.21 -6.91 38.07
CA LEU A 197 2.43 -6.48 36.90
C LEU A 197 2.75 -5.05 36.47
N VAL A 198 3.06 -4.16 37.42
CA VAL A 198 3.51 -2.79 37.12
C VAL A 198 4.89 -2.80 36.48
N GLU A 199 5.84 -3.56 37.05
CA GLU A 199 7.19 -3.75 36.49
C GLU A 199 7.15 -4.38 35.09
N GLU A 200 6.31 -5.39 34.87
CA GLU A 200 6.11 -6.02 33.55
C GLU A 200 5.56 -5.03 32.52
N ARG A 201 4.59 -4.19 32.92
CA ARG A 201 4.03 -3.15 32.05
C ARG A 201 5.06 -2.08 31.71
N GLU A 202 5.87 -1.67 32.67
CA GLU A 202 6.95 -0.71 32.46
C GLU A 202 8.05 -1.28 31.57
N ASN A 203 8.45 -2.53 31.79
CA ASN A 203 9.41 -3.24 30.95
C ASN A 203 8.89 -3.41 29.51
N ALA A 204 7.60 -3.74 29.34
CA ALA A 204 6.98 -3.82 28.01
C ALA A 204 6.98 -2.44 27.32
N ARG A 205 6.69 -1.37 28.06
CA ARG A 205 6.75 0.00 27.54
C ARG A 205 8.16 0.38 27.10
N ILE A 206 9.16 0.10 27.94
CA ILE A 206 10.59 0.33 27.62
C ILE A 206 11.01 -0.47 26.39
N GLN A 207 10.55 -1.72 26.26
CA GLN A 207 10.84 -2.53 25.08
C GLN A 207 10.22 -1.97 23.80
N LEU A 208 8.98 -1.48 23.87
CA LEU A 208 8.33 -0.82 22.74
C LEU A 208 9.07 0.46 22.35
N GLU A 209 9.50 1.24 23.32
CA GLU A 209 10.27 2.46 23.09
C GLU A 209 11.64 2.17 22.47
N LYS A 210 12.36 1.15 22.97
CA LYS A 210 13.60 0.67 22.35
C LYS A 210 13.40 0.20 20.91
N LYS A 211 12.31 -0.54 20.62
CA LYS A 211 11.97 -0.96 19.25
C LYS A 211 11.66 0.25 18.37
N LYS A 212 10.95 1.24 18.90
CA LYS A 212 10.63 2.48 18.17
C LYS A 212 11.90 3.26 17.83
N ILE A 213 12.80 3.44 18.80
CA ILE A 213 14.11 4.09 18.59
C ILE A 213 14.91 3.32 17.53
N LYS A 214 14.98 1.99 17.62
CA LYS A 214 15.70 1.19 16.63
C LYS A 214 15.13 1.34 15.21
N LEU A 215 13.81 1.35 15.07
CA LEU A 215 13.17 1.57 13.77
C LEU A 215 13.44 2.98 13.24
N GLU A 216 13.51 3.97 14.11
CA GLU A 216 13.82 5.35 13.74
C GLU A 216 15.29 5.51 13.33
N GLU A 217 16.22 4.86 14.03
CA GLU A 217 17.63 4.76 13.67
C GLU A 217 17.82 4.08 12.30
N GLU A 218 17.15 2.95 12.06
CA GLU A 218 17.17 2.27 10.76
C GLU A 218 16.61 3.16 9.65
N LYS A 219 15.49 3.85 9.91
CA LYS A 219 14.90 4.80 8.95
C LYS A 219 15.86 5.94 8.61
N LEU A 220 16.50 6.54 9.62
CA LEU A 220 17.52 7.58 9.42
C LEU A 220 18.75 7.03 8.68
N GLY A 221 19.12 5.78 8.93
CA GLY A 221 20.18 5.08 8.19
C GLY A 221 19.85 4.97 6.70
N PHE A 222 18.66 4.47 6.35
CA PHE A 222 18.21 4.40 4.96
C PHE A 222 18.11 5.78 4.29
N GLU A 223 17.69 6.81 5.03
CA GLU A 223 17.62 8.17 4.51
C GLU A 223 19.00 8.75 4.21
N ARG A 224 19.99 8.51 5.08
CA ARG A 224 21.39 8.86 4.84
C ARG A 224 21.96 8.13 3.63
N GLU A 225 21.77 6.82 3.55
CA GLU A 225 22.26 6.00 2.45
C GLU A 225 21.61 6.44 1.12
N LYS A 226 20.30 6.69 1.12
CA LYS A 226 19.59 7.25 -0.05
C LYS A 226 20.19 8.59 -0.49
N PHE A 227 20.47 9.48 0.47
CA PHE A 227 21.09 10.77 0.18
C PHE A 227 22.51 10.62 -0.39
N GLU A 228 23.30 9.67 0.14
CA GLU A 228 24.63 9.37 -0.39
C GLU A 228 24.58 8.80 -1.82
N PHE A 229 23.66 7.88 -2.09
CA PHE A 229 23.46 7.36 -3.45
C PHE A 229 23.06 8.47 -4.42
N GLU A 230 22.12 9.33 -4.04
CA GLU A 230 21.69 10.46 -4.87
C GLU A 230 22.85 11.44 -5.12
N LYS A 231 23.67 11.72 -4.10
CA LYS A 231 24.87 12.54 -4.23
C LYS A 231 25.87 11.91 -5.22
N GLN A 232 26.15 10.61 -5.08
CA GLN A 232 27.05 9.90 -5.99
C GLN A 232 26.53 9.88 -7.43
N GLU A 233 25.21 9.72 -7.62
CA GLU A 233 24.60 9.73 -8.94
C GLU A 233 24.75 11.09 -9.61
N ARG A 234 24.50 12.19 -8.87
CA ARG A 234 24.72 13.55 -9.37
C ARG A 234 26.19 13.79 -9.72
N GLU A 235 27.12 13.35 -8.88
CA GLU A 235 28.55 13.47 -9.16
C GLU A 235 28.96 12.67 -10.41
N ARG A 236 28.44 11.46 -10.62
CA ARG A 236 28.69 10.68 -11.84
C ARG A 236 28.12 11.37 -13.07
N LYS A 237 26.90 11.91 -12.98
CA LYS A 237 26.27 12.67 -14.08
C LYS A 237 27.12 13.88 -14.46
N LEU A 238 27.57 14.64 -13.46
CA LEU A 238 28.43 15.81 -13.66
C LEU A 238 29.77 15.42 -14.29
N LYS A 239 30.42 14.34 -13.83
CA LYS A 239 31.66 13.84 -14.44
C LYS A 239 31.47 13.40 -15.90
N ILE A 240 30.35 12.77 -16.23
CA ILE A 240 30.02 12.37 -17.61
C ILE A 240 29.82 13.61 -18.48
N GLU A 241 29.14 14.64 -17.97
CA GLU A 241 28.91 15.90 -18.68
C GLU A 241 30.21 16.68 -18.91
N GLU A 242 31.07 16.78 -17.90
CA GLU A 242 32.42 17.36 -18.02
C GLU A 242 33.26 16.64 -19.08
N ALA A 243 33.27 15.31 -19.07
CA ALA A 243 34.00 14.51 -20.07
C ALA A 243 33.46 14.70 -21.49
N LYS A 244 32.14 14.85 -21.66
CA LYS A 244 31.53 15.14 -22.97
C LYS A 244 31.96 16.51 -23.49
N LEU A 245 31.92 17.53 -22.64
CA LEU A 245 32.38 18.88 -23.00
C LEU A 245 33.87 18.90 -23.35
N GLU A 246 34.69 18.13 -22.65
CA GLU A 246 36.12 18.01 -22.96
C GLU A 246 36.36 17.38 -24.33
N ILE A 247 35.65 16.30 -24.66
CA ILE A 247 35.70 15.66 -25.99
C ILE A 247 35.28 16.66 -27.08
N GLU A 248 34.17 17.37 -26.88
CA GLU A 248 33.67 18.36 -27.83
C GLU A 248 34.69 19.49 -28.07
N LEU A 249 35.35 19.98 -27.02
CA LEU A 249 36.40 20.99 -27.13
C LEU A 249 37.62 20.48 -27.89
N LEU A 250 38.00 19.21 -27.71
CA LEU A 250 39.11 18.60 -28.44
C LEU A 250 38.80 18.45 -29.94
N GLU A 251 37.59 17.99 -30.28
CA GLU A 251 37.14 17.91 -31.67
C GLU A 251 37.12 19.28 -32.34
N ARG A 252 36.60 20.30 -31.64
CA ARG A 252 36.58 21.70 -32.11
C ARG A 252 38.00 22.20 -32.38
N ARG A 253 38.95 21.92 -31.49
CA ARG A 253 40.37 22.31 -31.67
C ARG A 253 41.02 21.60 -32.85
N GLN A 254 40.74 20.30 -33.04
CA GLN A 254 41.26 19.55 -34.17
C GLN A 254 40.73 20.10 -35.50
N ALA A 255 39.43 20.41 -35.57
CA ALA A 255 38.82 21.02 -36.75
C ALA A 255 39.46 22.37 -37.07
N LEU A 256 39.71 23.22 -36.06
CA LEU A 256 40.40 24.49 -36.26
C LEU A 256 41.83 24.29 -36.79
N ARG A 257 42.57 23.31 -36.26
CA ARG A 257 43.92 22.98 -36.75
C ARG A 257 43.92 22.54 -38.22
N ILE A 258 42.95 21.72 -38.62
CA ILE A 258 42.79 21.29 -40.03
C ILE A 258 42.50 22.50 -40.92
N ASN A 259 41.57 23.36 -40.50
CA ASN A 259 41.22 24.57 -41.23
C ASN A 259 42.41 25.52 -41.38
N GLU A 260 43.21 25.70 -40.32
CA GLU A 260 44.44 26.50 -40.36
C GLU A 260 45.46 25.94 -41.37
N CYS A 261 45.64 24.62 -41.40
CA CYS A 261 46.49 23.96 -42.39
C CYS A 261 45.99 24.22 -43.83
N HIS A 262 44.68 24.09 -44.07
CA HIS A 262 44.08 24.38 -45.37
C HIS A 262 44.30 25.84 -45.80
N VAL A 263 44.09 26.80 -44.91
CA VAL A 263 44.32 28.22 -45.19
C VAL A 263 45.79 28.48 -45.55
N ASN A 264 46.73 27.93 -44.78
CA ASN A 264 48.16 28.08 -45.05
C ASN A 264 48.57 27.47 -46.40
N MET A 265 47.98 26.33 -46.76
CA MET A 265 48.19 25.71 -48.07
C MET A 265 47.68 26.60 -49.20
N LEU A 266 46.46 27.14 -49.10
CA LEU A 266 45.87 28.03 -50.09
C LEU A 266 46.69 29.33 -50.24
N GLN A 267 47.12 29.92 -49.14
CA GLN A 267 48.00 31.10 -49.17
C GLN A 267 49.33 30.81 -49.87
N SER A 268 49.90 29.62 -49.65
CA SER A 268 51.13 29.20 -50.32
C SER A 268 50.93 29.03 -51.82
N GLN A 269 49.81 28.40 -52.23
CA GLN A 269 49.43 28.27 -53.64
C GLN A 269 49.21 29.63 -54.30
N MET A 270 48.51 30.57 -53.64
CA MET A 270 48.32 31.94 -54.13
C MET A 270 49.66 32.66 -54.37
N LYS A 271 50.60 32.57 -53.42
CA LYS A 271 51.94 33.16 -53.58
C LYS A 271 52.68 32.60 -54.81
N VAL A 272 52.57 31.30 -55.08
CA VAL A 272 53.16 30.68 -56.27
C VAL A 272 52.52 31.22 -57.55
N ILE A 273 51.19 31.30 -57.60
CA ILE A 273 50.46 31.86 -58.75
C ILE A 273 50.88 33.31 -59.01
N GLU A 274 50.96 34.15 -57.98
CA GLU A 274 51.41 35.54 -58.09
C GLU A 274 52.83 35.65 -58.65
N GLN A 275 53.74 34.76 -58.24
CA GLN A 275 55.12 34.73 -58.76
C GLN A 275 55.17 34.34 -60.24
N LEU A 276 54.33 33.40 -60.67
CA LEU A 276 54.25 32.98 -62.07
C LEU A 276 53.66 34.10 -62.95
N LEU A 277 52.61 34.78 -62.50
CA LEU A 277 52.02 35.92 -63.20
C LEU A 277 53.01 37.08 -63.36
N LYS A 278 53.82 37.36 -62.32
CA LYS A 278 54.87 38.39 -62.39
C LYS A 278 55.99 38.07 -63.39
N ARG A 279 56.25 36.79 -63.69
CA ARG A 279 57.26 36.37 -64.67
C ARG A 279 56.74 36.34 -66.12
N SER A 280 55.42 36.35 -66.28
CA SER A 280 54.74 36.28 -67.58
C SER A 280 54.54 37.65 -68.25
N ASN A 281 54.71 38.74 -67.50
CA ASN A 281 54.67 40.13 -67.99
C ASN A 281 56.09 40.69 -68.06
#